data_AF-A0A126V059-F1
#
_entry.id   AF-A0A126V059-F1
#
_cell.length_a   1.000
_cell.length_b   1.000
_cell.length_c   1.000
_cell.angle_alpha   90.00
_cell.angle_beta   90.00
_cell.angle_gamma   90.00
#
_symmetry.space_group_name_H-M   'P 1'
#
loop_
_entity.id
_entity.type
_entity.pdbx_description
1 polymer ?
#
loop_
_entity_poly.entity_id
_entity_poly.type
_entity_poly.pdbx_seq_one_letter_code
_entity_poly.pdbx_strand_id
1 'polypeptide(L)' 'MPPVAAAVSSGGSPYEVDQTLSQTQLRIMSCLQVIAMLLEKNDAYLPIFLRLEKELEIEKAKRDTIERARRYLPRLPH' A
#
# COMPACT_ATOMS: atom_id res chain seq x y z
N MET A 1 -6.42 3.98 -48.40
CA MET A 1 -7.43 4.44 -47.42
C MET A 1 -7.32 3.55 -46.18
N PRO A 2 -7.40 4.11 -44.96
CA PRO A 2 -6.95 3.53 -43.68
C PRO A 2 -8.12 2.86 -42.91
N PRO A 3 -8.01 2.39 -41.63
CA PRO A 3 -7.63 3.15 -40.42
C PRO A 3 -6.56 2.44 -39.55
N VAL A 4 -5.49 3.10 -39.06
CA VAL A 4 -5.38 3.82 -37.77
C VAL A 4 -6.20 3.24 -36.60
N ALA A 5 -5.53 2.58 -35.65
CA ALA A 5 -5.89 2.45 -34.23
C ALA A 5 -4.69 1.78 -33.52
N ALA A 6 -3.82 2.54 -32.85
CA ALA A 6 -3.95 2.92 -31.44
C ALA A 6 -3.72 1.75 -30.48
N ALA A 7 -2.51 1.68 -29.90
CA ALA A 7 -2.29 1.28 -28.51
C ALA A 7 -0.85 1.61 -28.11
N VAL A 8 -0.54 2.91 -28.07
CA VAL A 8 0.51 3.40 -27.17
C VAL A 8 -0.09 3.36 -25.77
N SER A 9 0.05 2.25 -25.06
CA SER A 9 -0.08 2.26 -23.59
C SER A 9 1.24 2.73 -23.00
N SER A 10 1.48 4.03 -23.15
CA SER A 10 2.43 4.74 -22.30
C SER A 10 1.76 4.96 -20.94
N GLY A 11 2.47 4.62 -19.86
CA GLY A 11 2.10 5.04 -18.51
C GLY A 11 1.68 3.89 -17.59
N GLY A 12 2.59 2.94 -17.36
CA GLY A 12 2.58 2.19 -16.10
C GLY A 12 2.80 3.20 -14.97
N SER A 13 1.70 3.66 -14.39
CA SER A 13 1.74 4.59 -13.28
C SER A 13 2.36 3.90 -12.06
N PRO A 14 3.25 4.55 -11.30
CA PRO A 14 3.90 3.93 -10.12
C PRO A 14 2.94 3.71 -8.93
N TYR A 15 1.64 3.84 -9.15
CA TYR A 15 0.57 3.66 -8.17
C TYR A 15 -0.38 2.52 -8.52
N GLU A 16 0.06 1.47 -9.22
CA GLU A 16 -0.61 0.15 -9.14
C GLU A 16 -0.49 -0.39 -7.71
N VAL A 17 -1.18 0.27 -6.79
CA VAL A 17 -1.45 -0.18 -5.45
C VAL A 17 -2.63 -1.11 -5.59
N ASP A 18 -2.26 -2.37 -5.77
CA ASP A 18 -3.10 -3.54 -5.66
C ASP A 18 -4.14 -3.38 -4.52
N GLN A 19 -5.41 -3.55 -4.87
CA GLN A 19 -6.53 -3.90 -4.00
C GLN A 19 -6.62 -3.21 -2.63
N THR A 20 -7.38 -2.10 -2.58
CA THR A 20 -8.04 -1.52 -1.39
C THR A 20 -7.21 -1.50 -0.10
N LEU A 21 -6.18 -0.66 -0.03
CA LEU A 21 -5.50 -0.37 1.23
C LEU A 21 -6.51 -0.04 2.35
N SER A 22 -6.29 -0.58 3.55
CA SER A 22 -7.17 -0.26 4.68
C SER A 22 -7.06 1.24 5.00
N GLN A 23 -8.13 1.82 5.56
CA GLN A 23 -8.10 3.22 5.99
C GLN A 23 -6.93 3.48 6.96
N THR A 24 -6.59 2.48 7.78
CA THR A 24 -5.44 2.52 8.69
C THR A 24 -4.11 2.60 7.94
N GLN A 25 -3.90 1.77 6.90
CA GLN A 25 -2.68 1.81 6.09
C GLN A 25 -2.49 3.16 5.41
N LEU A 26 -3.55 3.74 4.86
CA LEU A 26 -3.52 5.07 4.24
C LEU A 26 -3.12 6.16 5.23
N ARG A 27 -3.66 6.10 6.46
CA ARG A 27 -3.29 7.04 7.52
C ARG A 27 -1.83 6.88 7.93
N ILE A 28 -1.35 5.66 8.12
CA ILE A 28 0.05 5.40 8.48
C ILE A 28 0.99 5.90 7.38
N MET A 29 0.69 5.64 6.11
CA MET A 29 1.47 6.15 4.98
C MET A 29 1.51 7.68 4.93
N SER A 30 0.38 8.35 5.18
CA SER A 30 0.34 9.81 5.25
C SER A 30 1.19 10.35 6.41
N CYS A 31 1.13 9.70 7.58
CA CYS A 31 2.00 10.04 8.71
C CYS A 31 3.48 9.84 8.36
N LEU A 32 3.85 8.73 7.71
CA LEU A 32 5.22 8.47 7.27
C LEU A 32 5.75 9.58 6.34
N GLN A 33 4.93 10.05 5.39
CA GLN A 33 5.32 11.17 4.51
C GLN A 33 5.60 12.45 5.30
N VAL A 34 4.75 12.78 6.27
CA VAL A 34 4.95 13.97 7.12
C VAL A 34 6.21 13.82 7.96
N ILE A 35 6.41 12.68 8.61
CA ILE A 35 7.58 12.45 9.45
C ILE A 35 8.86 12.43 8.62
N ALA A 36 8.85 11.91 7.39
CA ALA A 36 10.01 11.95 6.49
C ALA A 36 10.46 13.40 6.21
N MET A 37 9.51 14.31 5.94
CA MET A 37 9.81 15.74 5.75
C MET A 37 10.38 16.40 7.02
N LEU A 38 9.97 15.94 8.21
CA LEU A 38 10.50 16.43 9.48
C LEU A 38 11.88 15.85 9.77
N LEU A 39 12.12 14.60 9.36
CA LEU A 39 13.38 13.90 9.56
C LEU A 39 14.54 14.59 8.83
N GLU A 40 14.30 15.11 7.63
CA GLU A 40 15.30 15.93 6.91
C GLU A 40 15.80 17.15 7.71
N LYS A 41 14.99 17.65 8.64
CA LYS A 41 15.30 18.83 9.45
C LYS A 41 15.81 18.49 10.84
N ASN A 42 15.46 17.32 11.36
CA ASN A 42 15.81 16.89 12.71
C ASN A 42 15.74 15.36 12.85
N ASP A 43 16.89 14.74 13.10
CA ASP A 43 17.02 13.29 13.29
C ASP A 43 16.28 12.75 14.53
N ALA A 44 15.86 13.62 15.46
CA ALA A 44 15.05 13.21 16.61
C ALA A 44 13.72 12.55 16.23
N TYR A 45 13.25 12.73 14.99
CA TYR A 45 12.05 12.08 14.48
C TYR A 45 12.28 10.64 14.00
N LEU A 46 13.54 10.18 13.90
CA LEU A 46 13.88 8.83 13.41
C LEU A 46 13.17 7.71 14.18
N PRO A 47 13.09 7.71 15.52
CA PRO A 47 12.40 6.66 16.27
C PRO A 47 10.91 6.58 15.93
N ILE A 48 10.28 7.72 15.62
CA ILE A 48 8.86 7.80 15.25
C ILE A 48 8.66 7.21 13.86
N PHE A 49 9.53 7.56 12.91
CA PHE A 49 9.50 7.01 11.55
C PHE A 49 9.61 5.48 11.56
N LEU A 50 10.62 4.94 12.25
CA LEU A 50 10.84 3.49 12.36
C LEU A 50 9.67 2.76 13.01
N ARG A 51 9.01 3.38 13.99
CA ARG A 51 7.81 2.81 14.62
C ARG A 51 6.65 2.74 13.62
N LEU A 52 6.40 3.81 12.87
CA LEU A 52 5.34 3.84 11.86
C LEU A 52 5.58 2.83 10.72
N GLU A 53 6.84 2.61 10.33
CA GLU A 53 7.18 1.57 9.36
C GLU A 53 6.82 0.17 9.87
N LYS A 54 7.16 -0.14 11.12
CA LYS A 54 6.76 -1.41 11.76
C LYS A 54 5.25 -1.56 11.85
N GLU A 55 4.53 -0.50 12.21
CA GLU A 55 3.07 -0.53 12.27
C GLU A 55 2.45 -0.80 10.88
N LEU A 56 3.03 -0.22 9.82
CA LEU A 56 2.60 -0.50 8.43
C LEU A 56 2.86 -1.96 8.04
N GLU A 57 4.03 -2.50 8.38
CA GLU A 57 4.38 -3.89 8.11
C GLU A 57 3.43 -4.87 8.82
N ILE A 58 3.13 -4.63 10.09
CA ILE A 58 2.18 -5.43 10.87
C ILE A 58 0.80 -5.43 10.20
N GLU A 59 0.33 -4.26 9.76
CA GLU A 59 -1.00 -4.13 9.16
C GLU A 59 -1.08 -4.83 7.79
N LYS A 60 0.00 -4.76 7.00
CA LYS A 60 0.13 -5.54 5.75
C LYS A 60 0.11 -7.04 6.03
N ALA A 61 0.94 -7.51 6.97
CA ALA A 61 1.02 -8.93 7.34
C ALA A 61 -0.31 -9.49 7.85
N LYS A 62 -1.09 -8.70 8.60
CA LYS A 62 -2.44 -9.07 9.03
C LYS A 62 -3.36 -9.30 7.83
N ARG A 63 -3.38 -8.35 6.87
CA ARG A 63 -4.22 -8.46 5.68
C ARG A 63 -3.85 -9.71 4.87
N ASP A 64 -2.56 -9.91 4.61
CA ASP A 64 -2.07 -11.07 3.86
C ASP A 64 -2.44 -12.38 4.57
N THR A 65 -2.39 -12.40 5.89
CA THR A 65 -2.78 -13.57 6.69
C THR A 65 -4.28 -13.82 6.64
N ILE A 66 -5.11 -12.79 6.72
CA ILE A 66 -6.56 -12.91 6.55
C ILE A 66 -6.91 -13.40 5.14
N GLU A 67 -6.26 -12.85 4.12
CA GLU A 67 -6.48 -13.26 2.74
C GLU A 67 -6.07 -14.72 2.52
N ARG A 68 -4.91 -15.12 3.05
CA ARG A 68 -4.51 -16.53 3.07
C ARG A 68 -5.53 -17.40 3.79
N ALA A 69 -6.00 -17.01 4.97
CA ALA A 69 -7.00 -17.75 5.73
C ALA A 69 -8.32 -17.92 4.94
N ARG A 70 -8.76 -16.88 4.22
CA ARG A 70 -9.95 -16.93 3.36
C ARG A 70 -9.86 -18.00 2.27
N ARG A 71 -8.66 -18.32 1.77
CA ARG A 71 -8.45 -19.36 0.75
C ARG A 71 -8.72 -20.77 1.27
N TYR A 72 -8.63 -20.98 2.59
CA TYR A 72 -8.91 -22.26 3.23
C TYR A 72 -10.37 -22.42 3.64
N LEU A 73 -11.20 -21.37 3.49
CA LEU A 73 -12.63 -21.50 3.77
C LEU A 73 -13.27 -22.41 2.73
N PRO A 74 -14.08 -23.40 3.14
CA PRO A 74 -14.84 -24.21 2.19
C PRO A 74 -15.71 -23.28 1.36
N ARG A 75 -15.68 -23.41 0.04
CA ARG A 75 -16.61 -22.69 -0.83
C ARG A 75 -18.01 -23.14 -0.41
N LEU A 76 -18.80 -22.23 0.17
CA LEU A 76 -20.19 -22.53 0.48
C LEU A 76 -20.86 -23.00 -0.83
N PRO A 77 -21.43 -24.20 -0.89
CA PRO A 77 -22.30 -24.55 -2.00
C PRO A 77 -23.52 -23.63 -1.94
N HIS A 78 -23.75 -22.89 -3.03
CA HIS A 78 -24.99 -22.15 -3.27
C HIS A 78 -26.17 -23.10 -3.45
#